data_AF-A0A354YWS1-F1
#
_entry.id   AF-A0A354YWS1-F1
#
_cell.length_a   1.000
_cell.length_b   1.000
_cell.length_c   1.000
_cell.angle_alpha   90.00
_cell.angle_beta   90.00
_cell.angle_gamma   90.00
#
_symmetry.space_group_name_H-M   'P 1'
#
loop_
_entity.id
_entity.type
_entity.pdbx_description
1 polymer ?
#
loop_
_entity_poly.entity_id
_entity_poly.type
_entity_poly.pdbx_seq_one_letter_code
_entity_poly.pdbx_strand_id
1 'polypeptide(L)'
;GEQGIKDSQRMADLTGELLGIEGSDVLVGSTGVIGVFMPMEKVEKGIRKAVEALSYDGDHNAAQAIMTTDLASKELAIEIEIKGNPVRIGGIAKGSGMIHPNMATML
;
A
#
# COMPACT_ATOMS: atom_id res chain seq x y z
N GLY A 1 -13.57 -14.08 3.70
CA GLY A 1 -15.04 -14.28 3.69
C GLY A 1 -15.74 -12.96 3.44
N GLU A 2 -17.07 -12.95 3.40
CA GLU A 2 -17.88 -11.77 3.04
C GLU A 2 -17.52 -10.51 3.84
N GLN A 3 -17.33 -10.64 5.16
CA GLN A 3 -16.91 -9.51 6.01
C GLN A 3 -15.59 -8.88 5.54
N GLY A 4 -14.59 -9.69 5.17
CA GLY A 4 -13.31 -9.18 4.70
C GLY A 4 -13.42 -8.42 3.37
N ILE A 5 -14.37 -8.80 2.51
CA ILE A 5 -14.67 -8.05 1.27
C ILE A 5 -15.28 -6.69 1.63
N LYS A 6 -16.24 -6.66 2.56
CA LYS A 6 -16.85 -5.41 3.04
C LYS A 6 -15.82 -4.49 3.68
N ASP A 7 -14.93 -5.03 4.51
CA ASP A 7 -13.85 -4.29 5.16
C ASP A 7 -12.91 -3.67 4.10
N SER A 8 -12.49 -4.47 3.10
CA SER A 8 -11.63 -3.99 2.01
C SER A 8 -12.31 -2.89 1.19
N GLN A 9 -13.59 -3.04 0.85
CA GLN A 9 -14.33 -2.02 0.13
C GLN A 9 -14.45 -0.73 0.95
N ARG A 10 -14.74 -0.85 2.25
CA ARG A 10 -14.83 0.30 3.15
C ARG A 10 -13.50 1.07 3.24
N MET A 11 -12.36 0.37 3.27
CA MET A 11 -11.04 1.02 3.24
C MET A 11 -10.84 1.81 1.95
N ALA A 12 -11.19 1.23 0.80
CA ALA A 12 -11.07 1.89 -0.50
C ALA A 12 -11.96 3.14 -0.59
N ASP A 13 -13.25 3.00 -0.23
CA ASP A 13 -14.22 4.09 -0.28
C ASP A 13 -13.84 5.25 0.64
N LEU A 14 -13.43 4.96 1.88
CA LEU A 14 -13.00 5.98 2.82
C LEU A 14 -11.74 6.71 2.33
N THR A 15 -10.80 5.99 1.74
CA THR A 15 -9.58 6.59 1.18
C THR A 15 -9.92 7.48 -0.01
N GLY A 16 -10.80 7.01 -0.92
CA GLY A 16 -11.28 7.79 -2.05
C GLY A 16 -11.98 9.08 -1.61
N GLU A 17 -12.91 8.98 -0.66
CA GLU A 17 -13.62 10.14 -0.07
C GLU A 17 -12.64 11.20 0.45
N LEU A 18 -11.63 10.79 1.20
CA LEU A 18 -10.64 11.69 1.80
C LEU A 18 -9.68 12.31 0.78
N LEU A 19 -9.42 11.62 -0.33
CA LEU A 19 -8.56 12.10 -1.42
C LEU A 19 -9.33 12.84 -2.52
N GLY A 20 -10.67 12.82 -2.50
CA GLY A 20 -11.51 13.41 -3.54
C GLY A 20 -11.48 12.63 -4.86
N ILE A 21 -11.31 11.31 -4.80
CA ILE A 21 -11.33 10.39 -5.96
C ILE A 21 -12.34 9.26 -5.74
N GLU A 22 -12.66 8.49 -6.78
CA GLU A 22 -13.56 7.35 -6.66
C GLU A 22 -12.90 6.21 -5.87
N GLY A 23 -13.69 5.48 -5.06
CA GLY A 23 -13.20 4.31 -4.32
C GLY A 23 -12.64 3.22 -5.25
N SER A 24 -13.13 3.15 -6.49
CA SER A 24 -12.63 2.22 -7.53
C SER A 24 -11.22 2.53 -8.01
N ASP A 25 -10.73 3.75 -7.80
CA ASP A 25 -9.36 4.14 -8.14
C ASP A 25 -8.36 3.78 -7.03
N VAL A 26 -8.84 3.27 -5.89
CA VAL A 26 -8.02 2.87 -4.73
C VAL A 26 -7.85 1.35 -4.69
N LEU A 27 -6.60 0.89 -4.71
CA LEU A 27 -6.26 -0.51 -4.50
C LEU A 27 -5.93 -0.76 -3.02
N VAL A 28 -6.48 -1.85 -2.47
CA VAL A 28 -6.24 -2.27 -1.08
C VAL A 28 -5.42 -3.55 -1.06
N GLY A 29 -4.25 -3.48 -0.42
CA GLY A 29 -3.40 -4.64 -0.13
C GLY A 29 -3.37 -4.93 1.37
N SER A 30 -3.33 -6.21 1.74
CA SER A 30 -3.17 -6.65 3.13
C SER A 30 -2.21 -7.82 3.22
N THR A 31 -1.42 -7.85 4.29
CA THR A 31 -0.44 -8.90 4.59
C THR A 31 -0.41 -9.16 6.09
N GLY A 32 -0.19 -10.41 6.48
CA GLY A 32 -0.11 -10.79 7.89
C GLY A 32 -0.86 -12.07 8.19
N VAL A 33 -1.55 -12.10 9.33
CA VAL A 33 -2.24 -13.29 9.82
C VAL A 33 -3.51 -13.56 9.01
N ILE A 34 -3.63 -14.77 8.47
CA ILE A 34 -4.80 -15.22 7.71
C ILE A 34 -5.94 -15.60 8.66
N GLY A 35 -7.19 -15.28 8.29
CA GLY A 35 -8.39 -15.73 9.00
C GLY A 35 -8.79 -14.86 10.21
N VAL A 36 -8.15 -13.70 10.37
CA VAL A 36 -8.47 -12.72 11.41
C VAL A 36 -9.17 -11.52 10.77
N PHE A 37 -10.25 -11.03 11.40
CA PHE A 37 -10.94 -9.84 10.92
C PHE A 37 -10.13 -8.57 11.14
N MET A 38 -10.30 -7.60 10.24
CA MET A 38 -9.61 -6.32 10.34
C MET A 38 -10.21 -5.50 11.50
N PRO A 39 -9.37 -4.90 12.37
CA PRO A 39 -9.86 -4.02 13.43
C PRO A 39 -10.26 -2.67 12.83
N MET A 40 -11.41 -2.61 12.15
CA MET A 40 -11.80 -1.51 11.26
C MET A 40 -11.79 -0.13 11.93
N GLU A 41 -12.18 0.00 13.19
CA GLU A 41 -12.08 1.28 13.92
C GLU A 41 -10.65 1.83 13.93
N LYS A 42 -9.65 0.96 14.14
CA LYS A 42 -8.23 1.36 14.12
C LYS A 42 -7.77 1.68 12.70
N VAL A 43 -8.24 0.90 11.73
CA VAL A 43 -7.88 1.08 10.31
C VAL A 43 -8.42 2.40 9.78
N GLU A 44 -9.71 2.71 10.00
CA GLU A 44 -10.31 3.96 9.54
C GLU A 44 -9.62 5.19 10.16
N LYS A 45 -9.29 5.11 11.44
CA LYS A 45 -8.50 6.15 12.11
C LYS A 45 -7.09 6.27 11.52
N GLY A 46 -6.47 5.14 11.17
CA GLY A 46 -5.16 5.08 10.50
C GLY A 46 -5.19 5.72 9.11
N ILE A 47 -6.21 5.41 8.30
CA ILE A 47 -6.40 5.97 6.96
C ILE A 47 -6.50 7.50 7.03
N ARG A 48 -7.35 8.04 7.93
CA ARG A 48 -7.47 9.50 8.10
C ARG A 48 -6.14 10.16 8.42
N LYS A 49 -5.37 9.59 9.35
CA LYS A 49 -4.03 10.07 9.70
C LYS A 49 -3.04 9.96 8.56
N ALA A 50 -3.09 8.89 7.77
CA ALA A 50 -2.21 8.69 6.64
C ALA A 50 -2.45 9.74 5.54
N VAL A 51 -3.72 10.07 5.26
CA VAL A 51 -4.09 11.13 4.32
C VAL A 51 -3.60 12.50 4.81
N GLU A 52 -3.76 12.81 6.10
CA GLU A 52 -3.25 14.05 6.71
C GLU A 52 -1.71 14.16 6.65
N ALA A 53 -1.01 13.02 6.59
CA ALA A 53 0.45 12.94 6.62
C ALA A 53 1.10 12.76 5.23
N LEU A 54 0.34 12.90 4.14
CA LEU A 54 0.89 12.76 2.79
C LEU A 54 2.05 13.74 2.54
N SER A 55 3.14 13.22 1.98
CA SER A 55 4.37 13.97 1.73
C SER A 55 5.12 13.38 0.53
N TYR A 56 5.88 14.23 -0.16
CA TYR A 56 6.80 13.81 -1.22
C TYR A 56 7.98 12.98 -0.68
N ASP A 57 8.30 13.10 0.61
CA ASP A 57 9.41 12.41 1.29
C ASP A 57 8.90 11.33 2.27
N GLY A 58 7.67 10.85 2.07
CA GLY A 58 7.00 9.87 2.95
C GLY A 58 7.32 8.41 2.67
N ASP A 59 8.19 8.13 1.69
CA ASP A 59 8.48 6.81 1.13
C ASP A 59 9.03 5.83 2.17
N HIS A 60 9.99 6.26 3.00
CA HIS A 60 10.57 5.41 4.04
C HIS A 60 9.52 4.95 5.07
N ASN A 61 8.61 5.85 5.46
CA ASN A 61 7.53 5.51 6.38
C ASN A 61 6.57 4.50 5.75
N ALA A 62 6.27 4.63 4.45
CA ALA A 62 5.45 3.68 3.73
C ALA A 62 6.12 2.30 3.62
N ALA A 63 7.42 2.24 3.32
CA ALA A 63 8.19 1.00 3.25
C ALA A 63 8.20 0.27 4.60
N GLN A 64 8.38 0.99 5.70
CA GLN A 64 8.31 0.43 7.05
C GLN A 64 6.91 -0.08 7.40
N ALA A 65 5.86 0.66 7.04
CA ALA A 65 4.48 0.34 7.40
C ALA A 65 3.96 -0.97 6.79
N ILE A 66 4.50 -1.40 5.64
CA ILE A 66 4.08 -2.64 4.97
C ILE A 66 4.84 -3.89 5.45
N MET A 67 5.90 -3.74 6.26
CA MET A 67 6.72 -4.86 6.73
C MET A 67 5.94 -5.81 7.65
N THR A 68 6.38 -7.07 7.69
CA THR A 68 5.84 -8.09 8.62
C THR A 68 6.97 -8.76 9.38
N THR A 69 7.42 -9.95 8.96
CA THR A 69 8.62 -10.62 9.47
C THR A 69 9.89 -10.16 8.75
N ASP A 70 9.83 -9.04 8.04
CA ASP A 70 10.96 -8.43 7.36
C ASP A 70 11.99 -7.94 8.39
N LEU A 71 13.29 -8.11 8.12
CA LEU A 71 14.36 -7.62 9.00
C LEU A 71 14.90 -6.23 8.60
N ALA A 72 14.53 -5.77 7.40
CA ALA A 72 14.94 -4.49 6.84
C ALA A 72 13.91 -4.02 5.81
N SER A 73 13.74 -2.69 5.70
CA SER A 73 12.98 -2.06 4.62
C SER A 73 13.65 -2.32 3.27
N LYS A 74 12.83 -2.33 2.21
CA LYS A 74 13.28 -2.49 0.83
C LYS A 74 12.69 -1.36 0.02
N GLU A 75 13.51 -0.40 -0.34
CA GLU A 75 13.14 0.78 -1.11
C GLU A 75 14.27 1.14 -2.08
N LEU A 76 13.91 1.63 -3.26
CA LEU A 76 14.85 2.06 -4.29
C LEU A 76 14.21 3.14 -5.16
N ALA A 77 15.01 4.11 -5.58
CA ALA A 77 14.61 5.07 -6.60
C ALA A 77 15.71 5.18 -7.68
N ILE A 78 15.29 5.31 -8.93
CA ILE A 78 16.16 5.57 -10.07
C ILE A 78 15.67 6.78 -10.86
N GLU A 79 16.58 7.44 -11.55
CA GLU A 79 16.28 8.49 -12.51
C GLU A 79 16.74 8.04 -13.90
N ILE A 80 15.86 8.17 -14.89
CA ILE A 80 16.11 7.85 -16.29
C ILE A 80 15.71 9.03 -17.17
N GLU A 81 16.23 9.10 -18.39
CA GLU A 81 15.83 10.12 -19.36
C GLU A 81 14.83 9.54 -20.36
N ILE A 82 13.68 10.21 -20.55
CA ILE A 82 12.69 9.85 -21.57
C ILE A 82 12.45 11.09 -22.45
N LYS A 83 12.84 11.00 -23.72
CA LYS A 83 12.71 12.10 -24.71
C LYS A 83 13.34 13.42 -24.21
N GLY A 84 14.52 13.36 -23.59
CA GLY A 84 15.22 14.54 -23.07
C GLY A 84 14.72 15.07 -21.72
N ASN A 85 13.74 14.40 -21.09
CA ASN A 85 13.22 14.81 -19.77
C ASN A 85 13.62 13.81 -18.68
N PRO A 86 14.07 14.26 -17.51
CA PRO A 86 14.31 13.38 -16.37
C PRO A 86 13.00 12.81 -15.84
N VAL A 87 12.97 11.49 -15.64
CA VAL A 87 11.84 10.73 -15.09
C VAL A 87 12.35 9.92 -13.90
N ARG A 88 11.67 10.03 -12.76
CA ARG A 88 12.00 9.31 -11.53
C ARG A 88 11.04 8.16 -11.32
N ILE A 89 11.58 6.99 -10.99
CA ILE A 89 10.81 5.79 -10.67
C ILE A 89 11.25 5.34 -9.28
N GLY A 90 10.33 5.39 -8.32
CA GLY A 90 10.51 4.88 -6.96
C GLY A 90 9.73 3.59 -6.75
N GLY A 91 10.26 2.70 -5.91
CA GLY A 91 9.60 1.45 -5.56
C GLY A 91 9.92 1.02 -4.13
N ILE A 92 8.93 0.43 -3.47
CA ILE A 92 9.05 -0.20 -2.15
C ILE A 92 8.57 -1.65 -2.24
N ALA A 93 9.12 -2.53 -1.41
CA ALA A 93 8.74 -3.94 -1.37
C ALA A 93 8.78 -4.50 0.06
N LYS A 94 8.04 -5.59 0.27
CA LYS A 94 8.06 -6.37 1.51
C LYS A 94 7.94 -7.86 1.23
N GLY A 95 8.30 -8.67 2.20
CA GLY A 95 8.30 -10.13 2.11
C GLY A 95 9.61 -10.73 2.61
N SER A 96 9.51 -11.68 3.52
CA SER A 96 10.64 -12.49 4.02
C SER A 96 10.28 -13.95 4.26
N GLY A 97 9.00 -14.32 4.18
CA GLY A 97 8.48 -15.67 4.29
C GLY A 97 7.19 -15.80 3.50
N MET A 98 6.77 -17.04 3.20
CA MET A 98 5.66 -17.32 2.28
C MET A 98 5.90 -16.71 0.86
N ILE A 99 7.15 -16.76 0.39
CA ILE A 99 7.58 -16.14 -0.86
C ILE A 99 7.76 -17.20 -1.95
N HIS A 100 6.74 -17.31 -2.80
CA HIS A 100 6.81 -17.98 -4.09
C HIS A 100 5.83 -17.29 -5.05
N PRO A 101 6.14 -16.05 -5.50
CA PRO A 101 5.21 -15.29 -6.35
C PRO A 101 4.94 -16.04 -7.65
N ASN A 102 3.68 -16.33 -7.93
CA ASN A 102 3.22 -16.94 -9.17
C ASN A 102 2.07 -16.09 -9.76
N MET A 103 2.39 -14.83 -10.06
CA MET A 103 1.45 -13.87 -10.64
C MET A 103 1.41 -14.06 -12.16
N ALA A 104 0.20 -14.10 -12.73
CA ALA A 104 -0.03 -14.54 -14.12
C ALA A 104 0.58 -13.62 -15.20
N THR A 105 0.89 -12.37 -14.86
CA THR A 105 1.54 -11.41 -15.77
C THR A 105 2.29 -10.35 -14.95
N MET A 106 3.63 -10.35 -14.99
CA MET A 106 4.42 -9.13 -14.78
C MET A 106 4.73 -8.60 -16.18
N LEU A 107 4.06 -7.52 -16.60
CA LEU A 107 4.50 -6.68 -17.71
C LEU A 107 5.30 -5.51 -17.15
#